data_AF-A0A377E061-F1
#
_entry.id   AF-A0A377E061-F1
#
_cell.length_a   1.000
_cell.length_b   1.000
_cell.length_c   1.000
_cell.angle_alpha   90.00
_cell.angle_beta   90.00
_cell.angle_gamma   90.00
#
_symmetry.space_group_name_H-M   'P 1'
#
loop_
_entity.id
_entity.type
_entity.pdbx_description
1 polymer ?
#
loop_
_entity_poly.entity_id
_entity_poly.type
_entity_poly.pdbx_seq_one_letter_code
_entity_poly.pdbx_strand_id
1 'polypeptide(L)'
;MSSKVEQLRAQLNERILVLDGGMGTMIQSYRLNEADFRGERFADWPCDLKGNNDLLVLSKPEVIAAIHNAYFEAGADIIETNTFNSTTIAMADYQMESLSAEINFAAAKLARACADEWTARTPEKPRYVAGVSRPDQPHGVYFSGRQRSGIS
;
A
#
# COMPACT_ATOMS: atom_id res chain seq x y z
N MET A 1 -22.50 -19.99 -10.50
CA MET A 1 -21.35 -19.62 -9.64
C MET A 1 -21.78 -18.45 -8.78
N SER A 2 -21.69 -18.57 -7.46
CA SER A 2 -21.96 -17.44 -6.57
C SER A 2 -20.87 -16.37 -6.75
N SER A 3 -21.26 -15.10 -6.73
CA SER A 3 -20.32 -14.00 -6.87
C SER A 3 -19.39 -13.92 -5.65
N LYS A 4 -18.19 -13.34 -5.82
CA LYS A 4 -17.21 -13.22 -4.72
C LYS A 4 -17.76 -12.37 -3.56
N VAL A 5 -18.69 -11.45 -3.86
CA VAL A 5 -19.42 -10.64 -2.87
C VAL A 5 -20.42 -11.48 -2.07
N GLU A 6 -21.15 -12.38 -2.73
CA GLU A 6 -22.07 -13.31 -2.04
C GLU A 6 -21.30 -14.28 -1.14
N GLN A 7 -20.16 -14.80 -1.61
CA GLN A 7 -19.28 -15.64 -0.79
C GLN A 7 -18.75 -14.90 0.45
N LEU A 8 -18.31 -13.64 0.27
CA LEU A 8 -17.87 -12.80 1.38
C LEU A 8 -19.02 -12.57 2.39
N ARG A 9 -20.22 -12.26 1.91
CA ARG A 9 -21.41 -12.08 2.77
C ARG A 9 -21.79 -13.35 3.52
N ALA A 10 -21.70 -14.51 2.88
CA ALA A 10 -21.94 -15.80 3.54
C ALA A 10 -20.92 -16.03 4.66
N GLN A 11 -19.63 -15.82 4.38
CA GLN A 11 -18.57 -15.96 5.38
C GLN A 11 -18.73 -15.00 6.57
N LEU A 12 -19.12 -13.74 6.32
CA LEU A 12 -19.40 -12.75 7.37
C LEU A 12 -20.58 -13.14 8.28
N ASN A 13 -21.54 -13.92 7.77
CA ASN A 13 -22.65 -14.44 8.57
C ASN A 13 -22.26 -15.68 9.40
N GLU A 14 -21.24 -16.42 8.98
CA GLU A 14 -20.79 -17.65 9.65
C GLU A 14 -19.74 -17.37 10.72
N ARG A 15 -18.84 -16.40 10.49
CA ARG A 15 -17.71 -16.11 11.39
C ARG A 15 -17.21 -14.67 11.24
N ILE A 16 -16.43 -14.24 12.24
CA ILE A 16 -15.67 -12.99 12.17
C ILE A 16 -14.52 -13.16 11.18
N LEU A 17 -14.39 -12.20 10.26
CA LEU A 17 -13.24 -12.10 9.35
C LEU A 17 -12.19 -11.15 9.93
N VAL A 18 -10.93 -11.53 9.82
CA VAL A 18 -9.80 -10.76 10.34
C VAL A 18 -9.15 -9.95 9.22
N LEU A 19 -9.06 -8.63 9.42
CA LEU A 19 -8.27 -7.73 8.57
C LEU A 19 -6.79 -7.77 9.00
N ASP A 20 -5.89 -7.53 8.06
CA ASP A 20 -4.46 -7.41 8.35
C ASP A 20 -4.11 -6.18 9.21
N GLY A 21 -2.85 -6.15 9.64
CA GLY A 21 -2.29 -5.04 10.40
C GLY A 21 -1.65 -3.98 9.52
N GLY A 22 -1.01 -2.99 10.17
CA GLY A 22 -0.37 -1.89 9.47
C GLY A 22 0.82 -2.32 8.61
N MET A 23 0.71 -2.11 7.29
CA MET A 23 1.79 -2.32 6.31
C MET A 23 3.07 -1.57 6.67
N GLY A 24 2.95 -0.28 7.02
CA GLY A 24 4.10 0.58 7.32
C GLY A 24 4.93 0.09 8.51
N THR A 25 4.28 -0.45 9.55
CA THR A 25 4.98 -1.01 10.72
C THR A 25 5.82 -2.22 10.34
N MET A 26 5.30 -3.08 9.47
CA MET A 26 6.04 -4.24 8.98
C MET A 26 7.21 -3.81 8.09
N ILE A 27 7.02 -2.85 7.18
CA ILE A 27 8.10 -2.32 6.32
C ILE A 27 9.26 -1.76 7.16
N GLN A 28 8.97 -1.05 8.26
CA GLN A 28 10.01 -0.50 9.14
C GLN A 28 10.94 -1.59 9.73
N SER A 29 10.43 -2.81 9.91
CA SER A 29 11.22 -3.93 10.45
C SER A 29 12.31 -4.42 9.47
N TYR A 30 12.12 -4.21 8.16
CA TYR A 30 13.09 -4.58 7.12
C TYR A 30 14.28 -3.62 7.02
N ARG A 31 14.23 -2.47 7.71
CA ARG A 31 15.32 -1.46 7.75
C ARG A 31 15.85 -1.07 6.36
N LEU A 32 14.94 -0.93 5.41
CA LEU A 32 15.27 -0.61 4.02
C LEU A 32 16.01 0.73 3.91
N ASN A 33 16.98 0.78 3.00
CA ASN A 33 17.76 1.97 2.69
C ASN A 33 17.31 2.59 1.35
N GLU A 34 17.84 3.77 1.03
CA GLU A 34 17.48 4.51 -0.20
C GLU A 34 17.63 3.67 -1.48
N ALA A 35 18.67 2.83 -1.57
CA ALA A 35 18.90 1.99 -2.74
C ALA A 35 17.80 0.93 -2.90
N ASP A 36 17.21 0.45 -1.79
CA ASP A 36 16.08 -0.47 -1.84
C ASP A 36 14.82 0.20 -2.40
N PHE A 37 14.56 1.46 -2.03
CA PHE A 37 13.43 2.21 -2.57
C PHE A 37 13.61 2.53 -4.06
N ARG A 38 14.84 2.88 -4.47
CA ARG A 38 15.18 3.19 -5.86
C ARG A 38 15.11 1.97 -6.78
N GLY A 39 15.61 0.83 -6.30
CA GLY A 39 15.84 -0.34 -7.16
C GLY A 39 16.67 0.02 -8.39
N GLU A 40 16.53 -0.77 -9.46
CA GLU A 40 17.21 -0.47 -10.74
C GLU A 40 16.52 0.65 -11.51
N ARG A 41 15.19 0.68 -11.48
CA ARG A 41 14.37 1.57 -12.31
C ARG A 41 14.50 3.05 -11.92
N PHE A 42 14.73 3.34 -10.64
CA PHE A 42 14.76 4.71 -10.12
C PHE A 42 16.13 5.09 -9.54
N ALA A 43 17.20 4.39 -9.96
CA ALA A 43 18.56 4.64 -9.48
C ALA A 43 18.95 6.12 -9.58
N ASP A 44 18.71 6.74 -10.75
CA ASP A 44 19.06 8.13 -11.04
C ASP A 44 17.91 9.15 -10.78
N TRP A 45 16.91 8.78 -9.96
CA TRP A 45 15.79 9.67 -9.69
C TRP A 45 16.24 10.96 -8.95
N PRO A 46 15.73 12.15 -9.32
CA PRO A 46 16.30 13.44 -8.89
C PRO A 46 16.11 13.81 -7.42
N CYS A 47 15.28 13.07 -6.67
CA CYS A 47 15.03 13.30 -5.25
C CYS A 47 15.08 11.98 -4.46
N ASP A 48 15.16 12.08 -3.14
CA ASP A 48 15.14 10.94 -2.23
C ASP A 48 13.78 10.23 -2.25
N LEU A 49 13.79 8.89 -2.31
CA LEU A 49 12.60 8.05 -2.41
C LEU A 49 12.29 7.27 -1.13
N LYS A 50 13.23 7.21 -0.19
CA LYS A 50 13.03 6.58 1.11
C LYS A 50 11.84 7.22 1.84
N GLY A 51 10.93 6.37 2.28
CA GLY A 51 9.67 6.78 2.90
C GLY A 51 8.46 6.64 1.98
N ASN A 52 8.67 6.55 0.66
CA ASN A 52 7.63 6.18 -0.29
C ASN A 52 7.39 4.66 -0.27
N ASN A 53 6.73 4.17 0.78
CA ASN A 53 6.47 2.74 0.97
C ASN A 53 5.68 2.12 -0.18
N ASP A 54 4.78 2.89 -0.79
CA ASP A 54 3.96 2.46 -1.91
C ASP A 54 4.83 2.12 -3.13
N LEU A 55 5.95 2.81 -3.35
CA LEU A 55 6.91 2.53 -4.42
C LEU A 55 7.50 1.12 -4.36
N LEU A 56 7.58 0.52 -3.16
CA LEU A 56 8.18 -0.80 -2.96
C LEU A 56 7.43 -1.91 -3.73
N VAL A 57 6.19 -1.69 -4.15
CA VAL A 57 5.50 -2.65 -5.04
C VAL A 57 6.13 -2.75 -6.43
N LEU A 58 6.93 -1.75 -6.83
CA LEU A 58 7.68 -1.72 -8.08
C LEU A 58 9.17 -2.05 -7.87
N SER A 59 9.79 -1.50 -6.82
CA SER A 59 11.24 -1.66 -6.59
C SER A 59 11.63 -2.90 -5.78
N LYS A 60 10.77 -3.35 -4.85
CA LYS A 60 10.99 -4.48 -3.94
C LYS A 60 9.69 -5.30 -3.71
N PRO A 61 9.03 -5.79 -4.78
CA PRO A 61 7.75 -6.49 -4.66
C PRO A 61 7.82 -7.72 -3.75
N GLU A 62 8.99 -8.36 -3.63
CA GLU A 62 9.24 -9.50 -2.76
C GLU A 62 9.05 -9.17 -1.27
N VAL A 63 9.40 -7.95 -0.84
CA VAL A 63 9.21 -7.51 0.55
C VAL A 63 7.73 -7.33 0.84
N ILE A 64 6.99 -6.70 -0.06
CA ILE A 64 5.55 -6.48 0.11
C ILE A 64 4.79 -7.82 0.07
N ALA A 65 5.16 -8.72 -0.83
CA ALA A 65 4.61 -10.07 -0.87
C ALA A 65 4.89 -10.85 0.42
N ALA A 66 6.11 -10.76 0.96
CA ALA A 66 6.46 -11.40 2.23
C ALA A 66 5.61 -10.87 3.39
N ILE A 67 5.31 -9.57 3.43
CA ILE A 67 4.44 -8.98 4.45
C ILE A 67 3.00 -9.48 4.30
N HIS A 68 2.43 -9.50 3.10
CA HIS A 68 1.10 -10.08 2.86
C HIS A 68 1.03 -11.54 3.30
N ASN A 69 2.04 -12.33 2.94
CA ASN A 69 2.13 -13.73 3.32
C ASN A 69 2.21 -13.92 4.84
N ALA A 70 2.98 -13.09 5.54
CA ALA A 70 3.06 -13.12 6.99
C ALA A 70 1.70 -12.84 7.66
N TYR A 71 0.91 -11.90 7.12
CA TYR A 71 -0.44 -11.65 7.62
C TYR A 71 -1.40 -12.81 7.37
N PHE A 72 -1.35 -13.45 6.20
CA PHE A 72 -2.14 -14.64 5.94
C PHE A 72 -1.73 -15.82 6.83
N GLU A 73 -0.44 -15.99 7.08
CA GLU A 73 0.09 -17.01 7.99
C GLU A 73 -0.36 -16.76 9.44
N ALA A 74 -0.40 -15.50 9.87
CA ALA A 74 -0.95 -15.10 11.16
C ALA A 74 -2.48 -15.26 11.26
N GLY A 75 -3.15 -15.57 10.14
CA GLY A 75 -4.57 -15.93 10.11
C GLY A 75 -5.49 -14.87 9.52
N ALA A 76 -4.98 -13.78 8.94
CA ALA A 76 -5.78 -12.78 8.26
C ALA A 76 -6.65 -13.40 7.14
N ASP A 77 -7.87 -12.90 7.01
CA ASP A 77 -8.81 -13.27 5.96
C ASP A 77 -8.82 -12.25 4.82
N ILE A 78 -8.58 -10.99 5.18
CA ILE A 78 -8.58 -9.83 4.28
C ILE A 78 -7.26 -9.10 4.46
N ILE A 79 -6.60 -8.79 3.35
CA ILE A 79 -5.42 -7.91 3.35
C ILE A 79 -5.71 -6.61 2.62
N GLU A 80 -5.00 -5.56 2.99
CA GLU A 80 -5.05 -4.25 2.35
C GLU A 80 -3.98 -4.12 1.26
N THR A 81 -4.29 -3.43 0.15
CA THR A 81 -3.27 -3.08 -0.85
C THR A 81 -2.28 -2.05 -0.30
N ASN A 82 -1.00 -2.14 -0.69
CA ASN A 82 0.01 -1.12 -0.36
C ASN A 82 -0.15 0.14 -1.24
N THR A 83 -1.25 0.87 -1.07
CA THR A 83 -1.67 2.00 -1.92
C THR A 83 -2.09 3.24 -1.13
N PHE A 84 -1.73 3.33 0.15
CA PHE A 84 -2.20 4.38 1.04
C PHE A 84 -1.77 5.80 0.64
N ASN A 85 -0.58 5.94 0.05
CA ASN A 85 -0.05 7.20 -0.47
C ASN A 85 -0.02 7.24 -2.02
N SER A 86 -0.64 6.27 -2.70
CA SER A 86 -0.61 6.14 -4.15
C SER A 86 -1.56 7.11 -4.87
N THR A 87 -1.62 8.36 -4.44
CA THR A 87 -2.37 9.44 -5.10
C THR A 87 -1.42 10.38 -5.82
N THR A 88 -1.89 11.10 -6.83
CA THR A 88 -1.06 12.11 -7.53
C THR A 88 -0.55 13.18 -6.57
N ILE A 89 -1.33 13.54 -5.55
CA ILE A 89 -0.95 14.55 -4.55
C ILE A 89 0.22 14.06 -3.68
N ALA A 90 0.10 12.87 -3.08
CA ALA A 90 1.15 12.35 -2.21
C ALA A 90 2.41 11.92 -2.98
N MET A 91 2.26 11.51 -4.25
CA MET A 91 3.39 11.16 -5.11
C MET A 91 4.16 12.40 -5.61
N ALA A 92 3.59 13.61 -5.52
CA ALA A 92 4.26 14.85 -5.91
C ALA A 92 5.46 15.18 -5.01
N ASP A 93 5.42 14.80 -3.73
CA ASP A 93 6.57 14.94 -2.81
C ASP A 93 7.80 14.16 -3.31
N TYR A 94 7.59 13.15 -4.16
CA TYR A 94 8.63 12.31 -4.78
C TYR A 94 8.77 12.55 -6.29
N GLN A 95 8.09 13.55 -6.87
CA GLN A 95 8.04 13.82 -8.31
C GLN A 95 7.54 12.63 -9.16
N MET A 96 6.67 11.78 -8.59
CA MET A 96 6.21 10.50 -9.16
C MET A 96 4.71 10.49 -9.50
N GLU A 97 4.09 11.66 -9.71
CA GLU A 97 2.64 11.79 -9.92
C GLU A 97 2.13 10.91 -11.07
N SER A 98 2.92 10.81 -12.15
CA SER A 98 2.61 10.00 -13.33
C SER A 98 2.61 8.49 -13.06
N LEU A 99 3.26 8.05 -11.98
CA LEU A 99 3.38 6.63 -11.60
C LEU A 99 2.27 6.18 -10.65
N SER A 100 1.46 7.10 -10.11
CA SER A 100 0.38 6.78 -9.15
C SER A 100 -0.53 5.64 -9.66
N ALA A 101 -1.02 5.71 -10.90
CA ALA A 101 -1.89 4.67 -11.46
C ALA A 101 -1.18 3.31 -11.62
N GLU A 102 0.11 3.35 -12.01
CA GLU A 102 0.91 2.13 -12.16
C GLU A 102 1.16 1.45 -10.81
N ILE A 103 1.51 2.24 -9.79
CA ILE A 103 1.74 1.76 -8.43
C ILE A 103 0.46 1.11 -7.87
N ASN A 104 -0.69 1.77 -8.02
CA ASN A 104 -1.98 1.19 -7.61
C ASN A 104 -2.26 -0.15 -8.29
N PHE A 105 -2.04 -0.22 -9.61
CA PHE A 105 -2.28 -1.43 -10.37
C PHE A 105 -1.34 -2.57 -9.95
N ALA A 106 -0.04 -2.27 -9.80
CA ALA A 106 0.95 -3.25 -9.36
C ALA A 106 0.65 -3.75 -7.94
N ALA A 107 0.32 -2.86 -7.01
CA ALA A 107 -0.06 -3.22 -5.65
C ALA A 107 -1.30 -4.13 -5.60
N ALA A 108 -2.36 -3.78 -6.34
CA ALA A 108 -3.57 -4.59 -6.41
C ALA A 108 -3.30 -5.98 -7.02
N LYS A 109 -2.47 -6.04 -8.07
CA LYS A 109 -2.07 -7.30 -8.71
C LYS A 109 -1.26 -8.18 -7.75
N LEU A 110 -0.33 -7.59 -7.01
CA LEU A 110 0.53 -8.30 -6.06
C LEU A 110 -0.28 -8.88 -4.89
N ALA A 111 -1.10 -8.04 -4.24
CA ALA A 111 -1.97 -8.48 -3.14
C ALA A 111 -2.93 -9.58 -3.61
N ARG A 112 -3.47 -9.45 -4.83
CA ARG A 112 -4.36 -10.47 -5.41
C ARG A 112 -3.64 -11.79 -5.67
N ALA A 113 -2.42 -11.76 -6.18
CA ALA A 113 -1.62 -12.97 -6.39
C ALA A 113 -1.38 -13.71 -5.07
N CYS A 114 -1.00 -13.00 -4.00
CA CYS A 114 -0.83 -13.59 -2.67
C CYS A 114 -2.15 -14.19 -2.15
N ALA A 115 -3.26 -13.47 -2.27
CA ALA A 115 -4.57 -13.96 -1.81
C ALA A 115 -5.03 -15.22 -2.56
N ASP A 116 -4.85 -15.25 -3.88
CA ASP A 116 -5.21 -16.42 -4.71
C ASP A 116 -4.32 -17.64 -4.39
N GLU A 117 -3.01 -17.43 -4.17
CA GLU A 117 -2.10 -18.50 -3.75
C GLU A 117 -2.52 -19.10 -2.40
N TRP A 118 -2.77 -18.26 -1.40
CA TRP A 118 -3.21 -18.74 -0.09
C TRP A 118 -4.58 -19.42 -0.16
N THR A 119 -5.52 -18.86 -0.93
CA THR A 119 -6.82 -19.49 -1.18
C THR A 119 -6.66 -20.88 -1.80
N ALA A 120 -5.76 -21.05 -2.76
CA ALA A 120 -5.49 -22.36 -3.35
C ALA A 120 -4.91 -23.35 -2.33
N ARG A 121 -4.11 -22.88 -1.35
CA ARG A 121 -3.55 -23.71 -0.28
C ARG A 121 -4.58 -24.19 0.73
N THR A 122 -5.59 -23.37 1.05
CA THR A 122 -6.72 -23.78 1.91
C THR A 122 -8.05 -23.27 1.34
N PRO A 123 -8.63 -24.00 0.37
CA PRO A 123 -9.83 -23.57 -0.37
C PRO A 123 -11.08 -23.30 0.47
N GLU A 124 -11.17 -23.93 1.64
CA GLU A 124 -12.23 -23.74 2.64
C GLU A 124 -12.20 -22.36 3.31
N LYS A 125 -11.08 -21.64 3.20
CA LYS A 125 -10.87 -20.31 3.77
C LYS A 125 -10.47 -19.33 2.66
N PRO A 126 -11.39 -18.83 1.81
CA PRO A 126 -11.04 -17.88 0.76
C PRO A 126 -10.45 -16.58 1.33
N ARG A 127 -9.42 -16.03 0.67
CA ARG A 127 -8.77 -14.76 1.03
C ARG A 127 -9.31 -13.63 0.16
N TYR A 128 -9.37 -12.45 0.74
CA TYR A 128 -9.88 -11.26 0.09
C TYR A 128 -8.85 -10.13 0.12
N VAL A 129 -8.99 -9.19 -0.81
CA VAL A 129 -8.14 -8.01 -0.92
C VAL A 129 -9.02 -6.78 -0.86
N ALA A 130 -8.67 -5.85 0.04
CA ALA A 130 -9.28 -4.54 0.16
C ALA A 130 -8.36 -3.51 -0.51
N GLY A 131 -8.91 -2.75 -1.46
CA GLY A 131 -8.20 -1.61 -2.05
C GLY A 131 -8.19 -0.46 -1.05
N VAL A 132 -6.99 -0.01 -0.66
CA VAL A 132 -6.84 1.15 0.23
C VAL A 132 -6.83 2.41 -0.60
N SER A 133 -7.74 3.33 -0.27
CA SER A 133 -7.76 4.69 -0.79
C SER A 133 -7.87 5.66 0.38
N ARG A 134 -6.88 6.53 0.51
CA ARG A 134 -6.88 7.58 1.53
C ARG A 134 -7.81 8.72 1.10
N PRO A 135 -8.62 9.30 2.01
CA PRO A 135 -9.33 10.55 1.73
C PRO A 135 -8.33 11.64 1.34
N ASP A 136 -8.66 12.40 0.30
CA ASP A 136 -7.83 13.50 -0.18
C ASP A 136 -7.53 14.49 0.95
N GLN A 137 -6.25 14.82 1.12
CA GLN A 137 -5.87 15.99 1.93
C GLN A 137 -6.09 17.21 1.04
N PRO A 138 -7.05 18.11 1.32
CA PRO A 138 -7.10 19.39 0.63
C PRO A 138 -5.83 20.17 0.95
N HIS A 139 -5.31 20.87 -0.04
CA HIS A 139 -4.13 21.73 0.02
C HIS A 139 -3.88 22.30 1.42
N GLY A 140 -2.74 21.94 2.00
CA GLY A 140 -2.18 22.70 3.11
C GLY A 140 -2.10 24.16 2.68
N VAL A 141 -2.86 25.01 3.38
CA VAL A 141 -2.75 26.45 3.29
C VAL A 141 -1.32 26.82 3.67
N TYR A 142 -0.50 27.18 2.68
CA TYR A 142 0.77 27.86 2.94
C TYR A 142 0.46 29.22 3.56
N PHE A 143 0.40 29.29 4.89
CA PHE A 143 0.58 30.57 5.57
C PHE A 143 2.07 30.92 5.51
N SER A 144 2.49 31.55 4.41
CA SER A 144 3.76 32.28 4.41
C SER A 144 3.60 33.47 5.36
N GLY A 145 4.02 33.30 6.61
CA GLY A 145 4.16 34.37 7.58
C GLY A 145 5.25 35.33 7.15
N ARG A 146 4.95 36.25 6.21
CA ARG A 146 5.71 37.50 6.10
C ARG A 146 5.36 38.32 7.34
N GLN A 147 6.25 38.31 8.34
CA GLN A 147 6.30 39.35 9.34
C GLN A 147 6.38 40.71 8.62
N ARG A 148 5.29 41.49 8.67
CA ARG A 148 5.35 42.92 8.44
C ARG A 148 6.04 43.54 9.65
N SER A 149 7.32 43.85 9.49
CA SER A 149 8.00 44.84 10.31
C SER A 149 7.37 46.21 10.04
N GLY A 150 6.79 46.81 11.07
CA GLY A 150 6.34 48.20 11.06
C GLY A 150 6.53 48.79 12.46
N ILE A 151 7.66 49.47 12.67
CA ILE A 151 7.80 50.57 13.64
C ILE A 151 8.81 51.57 13.05
N SER A 152 8.30 52.67 12.51
CA SER A 152 8.73 54.04 12.80
C SER A 152 7.57 54.97 12.52
#